data_AF-A0A7H8Z8M0-F1
#
_entry.id   AF-A0A7H8Z8M0-F1
#
_cell.length_a   1.000
_cell.length_b   1.000
_cell.length_c   1.000
_cell.angle_alpha   90.00
_cell.angle_beta   90.00
_cell.angle_gamma   90.00
#
_symmetry.space_group_name_H-M   'P 1'
#
loop_
_entity.id
_entity.type
_entity.pdbx_description
1 polymer ?
#
loop_
_entity_poly.entity_id
_entity_poly.type
_entity_poly.pdbx_seq_one_letter_code
_entity_poly.pdbx_strand_id
1 'polypeptide(L)'
;MAKPNWNRRLGEVLQQDTRKVALMGNKGKEYQTEVVPVLEVVSTGSVEEVFKDGVSDGFKYAIVDTVHQLEYEIKAPVKLEVVFGTVLEFYNVTGGQLNNSSLGWYKAENVKILK
;
A
#
# COMPACT_ATOMS: atom_id res chain seq x y z
N MET A 1 -30.52 -14.55 1.80
CA MET A 1 -29.61 -15.22 0.85
C MET A 1 -28.54 -14.21 0.43
N ALA A 2 -27.26 -14.52 0.61
CA ALA A 2 -26.17 -13.62 0.21
C ALA A 2 -25.93 -13.75 -1.31
N LYS A 3 -25.62 -12.64 -1.98
CA LYS A 3 -25.23 -12.63 -3.40
C LYS A 3 -23.73 -12.95 -3.51
N PRO A 4 -23.28 -13.64 -4.57
CA PRO A 4 -21.86 -13.84 -4.85
C PRO A 4 -21.13 -12.49 -4.91
N ASN A 5 -19.95 -12.42 -4.29
CA ASN A 5 -19.09 -11.24 -4.30
C ASN A 5 -17.83 -11.55 -5.11
N TRP A 6 -17.57 -10.74 -6.15
CA TRP A 6 -16.43 -10.90 -7.06
C TRP A 6 -15.24 -10.00 -6.70
N ASN A 7 -15.24 -9.39 -5.51
CA ASN A 7 -14.14 -8.54 -5.07
C ASN A 7 -12.96 -9.39 -4.57
N ARG A 8 -11.82 -9.28 -5.25
CA ARG A 8 -10.54 -9.89 -4.83
C ARG A 8 -10.05 -9.25 -3.53
N ARG A 9 -9.44 -10.06 -2.68
CA ARG A 9 -8.79 -9.62 -1.43
C ARG A 9 -7.40 -9.05 -1.67
N LEU A 10 -6.84 -8.36 -0.69
CA LEU A 10 -5.52 -7.72 -0.81
C LEU A 10 -4.44 -8.76 -1.12
N GLY A 11 -4.43 -9.88 -0.39
CA GLY A 11 -3.48 -10.97 -0.62
C GLY A 11 -3.62 -11.60 -2.01
N GLU A 12 -4.83 -11.66 -2.56
CA GLU A 12 -5.05 -12.18 -3.92
C GLU A 12 -4.63 -11.21 -5.02
N VAL A 13 -4.74 -9.90 -4.77
CA VAL A 13 -4.34 -8.86 -5.73
C VAL A 13 -2.84 -8.71 -5.75
N LEU A 14 -2.20 -8.63 -4.58
CA LEU A 14 -0.75 -8.47 -4.46
C LEU A 14 0.01 -9.79 -4.51
N GLN A 15 -0.68 -10.93 -4.42
CA GLN A 15 -0.07 -12.26 -4.33
C GLN A 15 0.83 -12.42 -3.08
N GLN A 16 0.44 -11.78 -1.98
CA GLN A 16 1.22 -11.70 -0.75
C GLN A 16 0.47 -12.35 0.41
N ASP A 17 1.23 -12.89 1.37
CA ASP A 17 0.66 -13.32 2.64
C ASP A 17 0.12 -12.13 3.43
N THR A 18 -1.04 -12.31 4.03
CA THR A 18 -1.72 -11.25 4.76
C THR A 18 -2.17 -11.70 6.14
N ARG A 19 -2.35 -10.73 7.03
CA ARG A 19 -2.96 -10.94 8.35
C ARG A 19 -4.08 -9.94 8.57
N LYS A 20 -5.03 -10.30 9.42
CA LYS A 20 -6.04 -9.36 9.91
C LYS A 20 -5.47 -8.56 11.07
N VAL A 21 -5.59 -7.25 11.00
CA VAL A 21 -5.28 -6.34 12.11
C VAL A 21 -6.49 -5.47 12.44
N ALA A 22 -6.61 -5.11 13.70
CA ALA A 22 -7.55 -4.10 14.17
C ALA A 22 -6.90 -2.72 14.02
N LEU A 23 -7.54 -1.84 13.23
CA LEU A 23 -7.12 -0.45 13.08
C LEU A 23 -8.21 0.47 13.64
N MET A 24 -7.81 1.64 14.12
CA MET A 24 -8.73 2.68 14.54
C MET A 24 -9.04 3.59 13.36
N GLY A 25 -10.31 3.71 12.99
CA GLY A 25 -10.75 4.61 11.94
C GLY A 25 -10.76 6.06 12.41
N ASN A 26 -10.78 7.01 11.47
CA ASN A 26 -10.78 8.45 11.76
C ASN A 26 -11.96 8.92 12.65
N LYS A 27 -13.01 8.10 12.77
CA LYS A 27 -14.18 8.34 13.63
C LYS A 27 -14.08 7.64 15.00
N GLY A 28 -12.90 7.15 15.38
CA GLY A 28 -12.66 6.43 16.64
C GLY A 28 -13.24 5.02 16.71
N LYS A 29 -13.76 4.48 15.60
CA LYS A 29 -14.29 3.12 15.53
C LYS A 29 -13.21 2.15 15.09
N GLU A 30 -13.02 1.09 15.85
CA GLU A 30 -12.18 -0.03 15.46
C GLU A 30 -12.79 -0.76 14.25
N TYR A 31 -11.94 -1.11 13.29
CA TYR A 31 -12.32 -1.94 12.17
C TYR A 31 -11.21 -2.96 11.90
N GLN A 32 -11.61 -4.16 11.48
CA GLN A 32 -10.66 -5.16 11.04
C GLN A 32 -10.36 -4.96 9.55
N THR A 33 -9.08 -4.95 9.21
CA THR A 33 -8.62 -4.95 7.82
C THR A 33 -7.54 -6.00 7.62
N GLU A 34 -7.41 -6.45 6.38
CA GLU A 34 -6.30 -7.27 5.93
C GLU A 34 -5.10 -6.38 5.61
N VAL A 35 -3.91 -6.79 6.03
CA VAL A 35 -2.64 -6.13 5.72
C VAL A 35 -1.59 -7.12 5.25
N VAL A 36 -0.71 -6.68 4.37
CA VAL A 36 0.61 -7.30 4.18
C VAL A 36 1.51 -6.77 5.28
N PRO A 37 1.97 -7.59 6.24
CA PRO A 37 2.70 -7.11 7.43
C PRO A 37 4.01 -6.40 7.08
N VAL A 38 4.74 -6.99 6.13
CA VAL A 38 6.02 -6.52 5.62
C VAL A 38 6.01 -6.81 4.13
N LEU A 39 6.27 -5.79 3.32
CA LEU A 39 6.34 -5.89 1.88
C LEU A 39 7.67 -5.33 1.40
N GLU A 40 8.51 -6.20 0.85
CA GLU A 40 9.78 -5.84 0.24
C GLU A 40 9.61 -5.66 -1.27
N VAL A 41 9.96 -4.49 -1.78
CA VAL A 41 9.80 -4.12 -3.20
C VAL A 41 10.93 -3.20 -3.65
N VAL A 42 11.11 -3.07 -4.96
CA VAL A 42 12.13 -2.20 -5.56
C VAL A 42 11.52 -0.88 -5.99
N SER A 43 12.15 0.23 -5.62
CA SER A 43 11.77 1.56 -6.09
C SER A 43 12.13 1.78 -7.55
N THR A 44 11.24 2.40 -8.32
CA THR A 44 11.55 2.90 -9.67
C THR A 44 12.32 4.23 -9.65
N GLY A 45 12.53 4.81 -8.46
CA GLY A 45 13.18 6.11 -8.27
C GLY A 45 12.21 7.30 -8.23
N SER A 46 10.92 7.07 -8.46
CA SER A 46 9.90 8.12 -8.42
C SER A 46 9.20 8.19 -7.06
N VAL A 47 9.23 9.38 -6.46
CA VAL A 47 8.49 9.70 -5.24
C VAL A 47 7.75 11.01 -5.41
N GLU A 48 6.44 10.97 -5.21
CA GLU A 48 5.57 12.14 -5.31
C GLU A 48 4.98 12.49 -3.95
N GLU A 49 5.07 13.76 -3.56
CA GLU A 49 4.37 14.25 -2.37
C GLU A 49 2.89 14.47 -2.71
N VAL A 50 2.01 13.91 -1.89
CA VAL A 50 0.56 14.02 -2.05
C VAL A 50 0.05 15.10 -1.13
N PHE A 51 -0.72 16.05 -1.68
CA PHE A 51 -1.34 17.12 -0.90
C PHE A 51 -2.85 16.89 -0.79
N LYS A 52 -3.39 17.18 0.39
CA LYS A 52 -4.82 17.21 0.67
C LYS A 52 -5.16 18.52 1.38
N ASP A 53 -6.06 19.29 0.78
CA ASP A 53 -6.47 20.61 1.29
C ASP A 53 -5.29 21.56 1.57
N GLY A 54 -4.24 21.47 0.74
CA GLY A 54 -3.00 22.27 0.87
C GLY A 54 -2.00 21.77 1.90
N VAL A 55 -2.28 20.65 2.58
CA VAL A 55 -1.40 20.03 3.58
C VAL A 55 -0.83 18.71 3.04
N SER A 56 0.42 18.42 3.35
CA SER A 56 1.06 17.14 2.99
C SER A 56 0.30 15.97 3.63
N ASP A 57 -0.10 15.00 2.80
CA ASP A 57 -0.85 13.77 3.14
C ASP A 57 0.00 12.50 2.90
N GLY A 58 1.33 12.69 2.78
CA GLY A 58 2.32 11.62 2.62
C GLY A 58 2.97 11.57 1.24
N PHE A 59 3.69 10.49 0.98
CA PHE A 59 4.52 10.32 -0.19
C PHE A 59 4.14 9.03 -0.92
N LYS A 60 3.87 9.12 -2.22
CA LYS A 60 3.64 7.98 -3.10
C LYS A 60 4.96 7.51 -3.69
N TYR A 61 5.25 6.24 -3.52
CA TYR A 61 6.41 5.57 -4.08
C TYR A 61 5.94 4.70 -5.24
N ALA A 62 6.50 4.91 -6.43
CA ALA A 62 6.33 3.98 -7.54
C ALA A 62 7.31 2.81 -7.35
N ILE A 63 6.77 1.59 -7.33
CA ILE A 63 7.53 0.39 -6.97
C ILE A 63 7.24 -0.77 -7.91
N VAL A 64 8.15 -1.72 -7.91
CA VAL A 64 8.04 -3.00 -8.59
C VAL A 64 8.22 -4.12 -7.57
N ASP A 65 7.22 -4.99 -7.47
CA ASP A 65 7.36 -6.31 -6.84
C ASP A 65 7.95 -7.26 -7.90
N THR A 66 9.24 -7.54 -7.76
CA THR A 66 10.00 -8.35 -8.71
C THR A 66 9.68 -9.84 -8.61
N VAL A 67 9.14 -10.30 -7.48
CA VAL A 67 8.76 -11.70 -7.27
C VAL A 67 7.46 -12.00 -8.00
N HIS A 68 6.47 -11.12 -7.85
CA HIS A 68 5.14 -11.30 -8.44
C HIS A 68 4.94 -10.55 -9.76
N GLN A 69 5.97 -9.84 -10.23
CA GLN A 69 5.98 -9.06 -11.48
C GLN A 69 4.84 -8.03 -11.53
N LEU A 70 4.66 -7.30 -10.44
CA LEU A 70 3.63 -6.26 -10.30
C LEU A 70 4.29 -4.88 -10.20
N GLU A 71 3.68 -3.89 -10.84
CA GLU A 71 4.07 -2.48 -10.74
C GLU A 71 2.89 -1.66 -10.22
N TYR A 72 3.12 -0.87 -9.18
CA TYR A 72 2.08 -0.05 -8.55
C TYR A 72 2.67 1.03 -7.64
N GLU A 73 1.82 1.90 -7.12
CA GLU A 73 2.19 2.96 -6.19
C GLU A 73 1.74 2.65 -4.76
N ILE A 74 2.59 2.93 -3.77
CA ILE A 74 2.24 2.83 -2.36
C ILE A 74 2.43 4.18 -1.68
N LYS A 75 1.40 4.68 -0.98
CA LYS A 75 1.51 5.88 -0.16
C LYS A 75 2.06 5.54 1.24
N ALA A 76 3.07 6.25 1.70
CA ALA A 76 3.63 6.12 3.06
C ALA A 76 3.87 7.50 3.70
N PRO A 77 3.93 7.59 5.04
CA PRO A 77 4.02 8.89 5.72
C PRO A 77 5.42 9.51 5.72
N VAL A 78 6.47 8.71 5.55
CA VAL A 78 7.87 9.17 5.62
C VAL A 78 8.38 9.44 4.22
N LYS A 79 9.11 10.55 4.03
CA LYS A 79 9.87 10.83 2.81
C LYS A 79 11.24 10.15 2.89
N LEU A 80 11.58 9.38 1.87
CA LEU A 80 12.87 8.77 1.68
C LEU A 80 13.46 9.26 0.35
N GLU A 81 14.75 9.52 0.34
CA GLU A 81 15.48 9.76 -0.90
C GLU A 81 15.82 8.40 -1.51
N VAL A 82 15.25 8.12 -2.68
CA VAL A 82 15.39 6.83 -3.37
C VAL A 82 15.83 7.09 -4.80
N VAL A 83 16.55 6.12 -5.35
CA VAL A 83 16.88 6.05 -6.77
C VAL A 83 16.34 4.74 -7.33
N PHE A 84 16.36 4.61 -8.66
CA PHE A 84 16.01 3.34 -9.29
C PHE A 84 16.85 2.20 -8.69
N GLY A 85 16.19 1.11 -8.27
CA GLY A 85 16.86 -0.05 -7.68
C GLY A 85 16.99 -0.01 -6.16
N THR A 86 16.60 1.09 -5.48
CA THR A 86 16.56 1.11 -4.00
C THR A 86 15.52 0.10 -3.50
N VAL A 87 15.93 -0.84 -2.64
CA VAL A 87 15.01 -1.80 -2.00
C VAL A 87 14.32 -1.13 -0.81
N LEU A 88 13.00 -1.23 -0.77
CA LEU A 88 12.14 -0.63 0.23
C LEU A 88 11.35 -1.71 0.98
N GLU A 89 11.23 -1.53 2.28
CA GLU A 89 10.41 -2.34 3.15
C GLU A 89 9.23 -1.50 3.67
N PHE A 90 8.02 -1.85 3.25
CA PHE A 90 6.77 -1.22 3.70
C PHE A 90 6.10 -2.07 4.78
N TYR A 91 5.54 -1.40 5.79
CA TYR A 91 4.92 -2.06 6.93
C TYR A 91 3.41 -1.87 6.97
N ASN A 92 2.71 -2.96 7.27
CA ASN A 92 1.25 -3.04 7.36
C ASN A 92 0.55 -2.40 6.15
N VAL A 93 0.94 -2.86 4.95
CA VAL A 93 0.37 -2.37 3.70
C VAL A 93 -1.10 -2.77 3.63
N THR A 94 -1.97 -1.79 3.44
CA THR A 94 -3.40 -1.95 3.17
C THR A 94 -3.70 -1.48 1.75
N GLY A 95 -4.77 -1.98 1.16
CA GLY A 95 -5.25 -1.48 -0.10
C GLY A 95 -6.73 -1.76 -0.32
N GLY A 96 -7.26 -1.15 -1.37
CA GLY A 96 -8.64 -1.33 -1.78
C GLY A 96 -8.84 -0.90 -3.21
N GLN A 97 -9.92 -1.38 -3.82
CA GLN A 97 -10.29 -0.98 -5.16
C GLN A 97 -10.76 0.49 -5.17
N LEU A 98 -10.35 1.25 -6.18
CA LEU A 98 -10.95 2.56 -6.46
C LEU A 98 -12.33 2.36 -7.09
N ASN A 99 -13.30 3.20 -6.69
CA ASN A 99 -14.68 3.10 -7.19
C ASN A 99 -14.70 3.09 -8.72
N ASN A 100 -15.37 2.09 -9.30
CA ASN A 100 -15.54 1.89 -10.75
C ASN A 100 -14.23 1.82 -11.56
N SER A 101 -13.11 1.43 -10.93
CA SER A 101 -11.82 1.26 -11.61
C SER A 101 -11.27 -0.16 -11.43
N SER A 102 -10.47 -0.61 -12.40
CA SER A 102 -9.63 -1.80 -12.24
C SER A 102 -8.40 -1.53 -11.36
N LEU A 103 -8.15 -0.27 -11.01
CA LEU A 103 -7.00 0.16 -10.20
C LEU A 103 -7.33 0.12 -8.69
N GLY A 104 -6.30 -0.17 -7.90
CA GLY A 104 -6.34 -0.11 -6.44
C GLY A 104 -5.55 1.07 -5.89
N TRP A 105 -5.91 1.51 -4.69
CA TRP A 105 -5.04 2.35 -3.86
C TRP A 105 -4.32 1.47 -2.85
N TYR A 106 -3.08 1.84 -2.52
CA TYR A 106 -2.27 1.16 -1.51
C TYR A 106 -1.65 2.18 -0.57
N LYS A 107 -1.62 1.87 0.72
CA LYS A 107 -0.96 2.69 1.74
C LYS A 107 -0.25 1.80 2.75
N ALA A 108 0.85 2.29 3.29
CA ALA A 108 1.59 1.67 4.37
C ALA A 108 1.58 2.55 5.61
N GLU A 109 1.72 1.94 6.78
CA GLU A 109 1.91 2.69 8.03
C GLU A 109 3.32 3.27 8.13
N ASN A 110 4.30 2.63 7.50
CA ASN A 110 5.67 3.09 7.47
C ASN A 110 6.43 2.52 6.27
N VAL A 111 7.57 3.12 5.96
CA VAL A 111 8.50 2.69 4.90
C VAL A 111 9.93 2.89 5.37
N LYS A 112 10.83 1.98 4.99
CA LYS A 112 12.28 2.09 5.23
C LYS A 112 13.06 1.61 4.02
N ILE A 113 14.30 2.09 3.90
CA ILE A 113 15.27 1.51 2.96
C ILE A 113 15.83 0.23 3.60
N LEU A 114 15.73 -0.88 2.88
CA LEU A 114 16.38 -2.13 3.26
C LEU A 114 17.86 -2.05 2.85
N LYS A 115 18.77 -2.24 3.80
CA LYS A 115 20.22 -2.17 3.59
C LYS A 115 20.83 -3.54 3.34
#